data_AF-A0A926ABH1-F1
#
_entry.id   AF-A0A926ABH1-F1
#
_cell.length_a   1.000
_cell.length_b   1.000
_cell.length_c   1.000
_cell.angle_alpha   90.00
_cell.angle_beta   90.00
_cell.angle_gamma   90.00
#
_symmetry.space_group_name_H-M   'P 1'
#
loop_
_entity.id
_entity.type
_entity.pdbx_description
1 polymer ?
#
loop_
_entity_poly.entity_id
_entity_poly.type
_entity_poly.pdbx_seq_one_letter_code
_entity_poly.pdbx_strand_id
1 'polypeptide(L)' 'MKTKSFLYSIAAALLVAFSAQAAPIKIGYSDWPGWTAWQIAKEKGLFKKNGVEVELVWFPI' A
#
# COMPACT_ATOMS: atom_id res chain seq x y z
N MET A 1 -5.89 -22.55 -33.83
CA MET A 1 -6.71 -21.64 -33.00
C MET A 1 -6.73 -21.99 -31.51
N LYS A 2 -6.65 -23.27 -31.10
CA LYS A 2 -6.70 -23.68 -29.69
C LYS A 2 -5.48 -23.27 -28.83
N THR A 3 -4.29 -23.19 -29.42
CA THR A 3 -3.05 -22.81 -28.73
C THR A 3 -2.99 -21.35 -28.31
N LYS A 4 -3.49 -20.43 -29.17
CA LYS A 4 -3.58 -19.01 -28.83
C LYS A 4 -4.57 -18.76 -27.69
N SER A 5 -5.71 -19.47 -27.70
CA SER A 5 -6.70 -19.42 -26.62
C SER A 5 -6.12 -19.82 -25.27
N PHE A 6 -5.28 -20.86 -25.24
CA PHE A 6 -4.63 -21.32 -24.02
C PHE A 6 -3.62 -20.30 -23.46
N LEU A 7 -2.86 -19.63 -24.34
CA LEU A 7 -1.95 -18.56 -23.94
C LEU A 7 -2.68 -17.34 -23.36
N TYR A 8 -3.84 -16.98 -23.92
CA TYR A 8 -4.68 -15.91 -23.36
C TYR A 8 -5.23 -16.28 -21.97
N SER A 9 -5.60 -17.53 -21.75
CA SER A 9 -6.06 -18.01 -20.44
C SER A 9 -4.96 -17.96 -19.38
N ILE A 10 -3.72 -18.30 -19.74
CA ILE A 10 -2.57 -18.19 -18.82
C ILE A 10 -2.26 -16.73 -18.51
N ALA A 11 -2.24 -15.85 -19.52
CA ALA A 11 -2.01 -14.43 -19.32
C ALA A 11 -3.08 -13.80 -18.40
N ALA A 12 -4.35 -14.18 -18.56
CA ALA A 12 -5.43 -13.74 -17.69
C ALA A 12 -5.26 -14.25 -16.24
N ALA A 13 -4.87 -15.52 -16.06
CA ALA A 13 -4.64 -16.08 -14.73
C ALA A 13 -3.46 -15.42 -14.00
N LEU A 14 -2.38 -15.09 -14.73
CA LEU A 14 -1.22 -14.38 -14.18
C LEU A 14 -1.54 -12.95 -13.77
N LEU A 15 -2.41 -12.25 -14.51
CA LEU A 15 -2.85 -10.89 -14.15
C LEU A 15 -3.65 -10.87 -12.84
N VAL A 16 -4.50 -11.87 -12.60
CA VAL A 16 -5.29 -11.99 -11.37
C VAL A 16 -4.43 -12.42 -10.18
N ALA A 17 -3.41 -13.24 -10.40
CA ALA A 17 -2.48 -13.63 -9.33
C ALA A 17 -1.60 -12.47 -8.83
N PHE A 18 -1.38 -11.44 -9.66
CA PHE A 18 -0.50 -10.31 -9.32
C PHE A 18 -1.24 -9.14 -8.64
N SER A 19 -2.57 -9.15 -8.57
CA SER A 19 -3.36 -8.02 -8.06
C SER A 19 -3.59 -8.01 -6.55
N ALA A 20 -2.93 -8.89 -5.79
CA ALA A 20 -3.07 -8.94 -4.33
C ALA A 20 -2.26 -7.81 -3.65
N GLN A 21 -2.82 -6.59 -3.63
CA GLN A 21 -2.27 -5.47 -2.86
C GLN A 21 -2.74 -5.54 -1.40
N ALA A 22 -1.81 -5.45 -0.46
CA ALA A 22 -2.15 -5.33 0.96
C ALA A 22 -2.84 -4.00 1.24
N ALA A 23 -3.79 -3.98 2.17
CA ALA A 23 -4.41 -2.72 2.60
C ALA A 23 -3.38 -1.83 3.33
N PRO A 24 -3.45 -0.49 3.19
CA PRO A 24 -2.57 0.42 3.90
C PRO A 24 -2.67 0.27 5.43
N ILE A 25 -1.54 0.43 6.12
CA ILE A 25 -1.51 0.48 7.59
C ILE A 25 -2.08 1.83 8.02
N LYS A 26 -3.16 1.80 8.81
CA LYS A 26 -3.75 3.02 9.40
C LYS A 26 -3.09 3.32 10.75
N ILE A 27 -2.51 4.51 10.88
CA ILE A 27 -1.92 4.98 12.15
C ILE A 27 -2.71 6.19 12.60
N GLY A 28 -3.32 6.11 13.79
CA GLY A 28 -3.93 7.27 14.42
C GLY A 28 -2.87 8.23 14.95
N TYR A 29 -3.03 9.52 14.66
CA TYR A 29 -2.16 10.57 15.18
C TYR A 29 -2.97 11.80 15.58
N SER A 30 -2.37 12.62 16.43
CA SER A 30 -2.92 13.89 16.90
C SER A 30 -1.83 14.96 16.99
N ASP A 31 -2.18 16.12 17.51
CA ASP A 31 -1.26 17.21 17.85
C ASP A 31 -0.31 16.89 19.03
N TRP A 32 -0.44 15.73 19.68
CA TRP A 32 0.50 15.31 20.71
C TRP A 32 1.92 15.12 20.13
N PRO A 33 2.95 15.77 20.69
CA PRO A 33 4.31 15.78 20.10
C PRO A 33 4.95 14.40 19.91
N GLY A 34 4.54 13.38 20.68
CA GLY A 34 5.09 12.03 20.49
C GLY A 34 4.70 11.37 19.18
N TRP A 35 3.70 11.90 18.46
CA TRP A 35 3.35 11.43 17.12
C TRP A 35 4.09 12.13 15.98
N THR A 36 4.88 13.18 16.25
CA THR A 36 5.60 13.95 15.21
C THR A 36 6.54 13.08 14.36
N ALA A 37 7.10 12.01 14.92
CA ALA A 37 7.96 11.09 14.17
C ALA A 37 7.23 10.46 12.96
N TRP A 38 5.94 10.16 13.08
CA TRP A 38 5.14 9.60 11.97
C TRP A 38 4.93 10.61 10.85
N GLN A 39 4.65 11.86 11.21
CA GLN A 39 4.50 12.94 10.24
C GLN A 39 5.82 13.19 9.49
N ILE A 40 6.95 13.24 10.20
CA ILE A 40 8.29 13.36 9.59
C ILE A 40 8.56 12.17 8.65
N ALA A 41 8.22 10.94 9.05
CA ALA A 41 8.41 9.77 8.22
C ALA A 41 7.58 9.81 6.93
N LYS A 42 6.35 10.34 6.99
CA LYS A 42 5.50 10.58 5.83
C LYS A 42 6.11 11.64 4.91
N GLU A 43 6.45 12.81 5.44
CA GLU A 43 7.00 13.95 4.68
C GLU A 43 8.34 13.61 4.02
N LYS A 44 9.19 12.84 4.70
CA LYS A 44 10.47 12.36 4.17
C LYS A 44 10.34 11.12 3.27
N GLY A 45 9.13 10.63 3.02
CA GLY A 45 8.87 9.47 2.16
C GLY A 45 9.47 8.16 2.67
N LEU A 46 9.72 8.03 3.98
CA LEU A 46 10.38 6.86 4.56
C LEU A 46 9.52 5.60 4.47
N PHE A 47 8.19 5.72 4.58
CA PHE A 47 7.29 4.58 4.41
C PHE A 47 7.40 3.99 3.00
N LYS A 48 7.28 4.83 1.98
CA LYS A 48 7.42 4.43 0.57
C LYS A 48 8.80 3.85 0.28
N LYS A 49 9.87 4.46 0.82
CA LYS A 49 11.25 3.96 0.68
C LYS A 49 11.40 2.52 1.17
N ASN A 50 10.64 2.13 2.19
CA ASN A 50 10.68 0.79 2.78
C ASN A 50 9.55 -0.12 2.29
N GLY A 51 8.83 0.27 1.22
CA GLY A 51 7.74 -0.54 0.66
C GLY A 51 6.51 -0.67 1.58
N VAL A 52 6.34 0.25 2.51
CA VAL A 52 5.20 0.27 3.44
C VAL A 52 4.21 1.35 3.01
N GLU A 53 2.95 0.96 2.83
CA GLU A 53 1.85 1.89 2.62
C GLU A 53 1.23 2.27 3.96
N VAL A 54 1.24 3.58 4.26
CA VAL A 54 0.73 4.11 5.53
C VAL A 54 -0.27 5.23 5.27
N GLU A 55 -1.40 5.15 5.97
CA GLU A 55 -2.42 6.19 6.08
C GLU A 55 -2.38 6.77 7.49
N LEU A 56 -1.95 8.03 7.62
CA LEU A 56 -2.06 8.75 8.88
C LEU A 56 -3.48 9.29 9.04
N VAL A 57 -4.19 8.79 10.05
CA VAL A 57 -5.58 9.15 10.36
C VAL A 57 -5.58 10.16 11.50
N TRP A 58 -6.14 11.34 11.26
CA TRP A 58 -6.21 12.40 12.27
C TRP A 58 -7.25 12.09 13.35
N PHE A 59 -6.85 12.24 14.61
CA PHE A 59 -7.72 12.15 15.78
C PHE A 59 -7.73 13.51 16.49
N PRO A 60 -8.89 14.19 16.53
CA PRO A 60 -9.06 15.32 17.45
C PRO A 60 -9.17 14.75 18.87
N ILE A 61 -8.13 14.96 19.67
CA ILE A 61 -8.14 14.72 21.12
C ILE A 61 -8.40 16.02 21.85
#